data_AF-A0A7G9QPD3-F1
#
_entry.id   AF-A0A7G9QPD3-F1
#
_cell.length_a   1.000
_cell.length_b   1.000
_cell.length_c   1.000
_cell.angle_alpha   90.00
_cell.angle_beta   90.00
_cell.angle_gamma   90.00
#
_symmetry.space_group_name_H-M   'P 1'
#
loop_
_entity.id
_entity.type
_entity.pdbx_description
1 polymer ?
#
loop_
_entity_poly.entity_id
_entity_poly.type
_entity_poly.pdbx_seq_one_letter_code
_entity_poly.pdbx_strand_id
1 'polypeptide(L)'
;MKAEPRALDPLRLALDPAAPLSLQQQLRQKLVDAIHRGVLRPGQRLPSSRQLAERIGVSRNTVSLAFDALLAEGYLASRARSGIYVAADLAGTRIGAGRRRPAPESPLAARLPPATDDAGFRAPQHWHRFPFPFIDGCVDAELTPAPEWGEAIRLAGSRHEVLQWHRESGDADDAMLVEEVRGKLLPMRGIQAGADEVLMATSCGHALQLAGDLLVRRGTPVVLERPVDPAFERRLRERHADIAFLDPELAAPLPEGAVVVTSARRGIAAGSPWPARLLARVAEADGVLIEHDIPAGVQDGGRVAPALRALDTQGRVVYVGGLAPAVSCGEPPGVLAASADFIDRARQLRRNQGTAPPRVMQRAWAYFIGLGHYSAGLVRAGRVLAERRTALRDALNHYLHQRVSIETFPGASAYWVSMPAGIDARELARQAAAIGVLVEPGCHADGSDALCMGVTGIDASRIRDGVRSLARLLRGDLSPSSRRIEDEAIPPLQGKALRRAVAGASLLYSTVYGEPCTLEIHADGNLAGTAGYDGEDCDRGHWWIEGDRWYRQWQQWAYGEASGYALVVDGDQLRLYGEDGFLADTAVLLPAARRKGK
;
A
#
# COMPACT_ATOMS: atom_id res chain seq x y z
N MET A 1 66.76 22.91 21.04
CA MET A 1 65.70 22.93 20.01
C MET A 1 65.04 21.56 19.97
N LYS A 2 63.94 21.35 20.71
CA LYS A 2 63.15 20.12 20.64
C LYS A 2 62.18 20.27 19.48
N ALA A 3 62.33 19.46 18.45
CA ALA A 3 61.38 19.38 17.34
C ALA A 3 60.03 18.89 17.90
N GLU A 4 59.00 19.72 17.76
CA GLU A 4 57.62 19.32 18.02
C GLU A 4 57.25 18.15 17.09
N PRO A 5 56.57 17.10 17.58
CA PRO A 5 56.09 16.04 16.72
C PRO A 5 55.03 16.61 15.78
N ARG A 6 55.25 16.50 14.46
CA ARG A 6 54.25 16.77 13.41
C ARG A 6 52.96 16.02 13.77
N ALA A 7 51.96 16.75 14.25
CA ALA A 7 50.63 16.21 14.47
C ALA A 7 50.07 15.71 13.13
N LEU A 8 49.81 14.41 13.04
CA LEU A 8 48.94 13.82 12.03
C LEU A 8 47.60 14.57 12.10
N ASP A 9 47.29 15.36 11.07
CA ASP A 9 46.16 16.29 11.03
C ASP A 9 44.81 15.53 11.15
N PRO A 10 44.09 15.61 12.28
CA PRO A 10 43.03 14.65 12.62
C PRO A 10 41.68 14.95 11.93
N LEU A 11 41.56 16.01 11.14
CA LEU A 11 40.29 16.51 10.61
C LEU A 11 40.26 16.53 9.07
N ARG A 12 40.27 15.35 8.43
CA ARG A 12 39.81 15.21 7.05
C ARG A 12 38.29 15.05 7.04
N LEU A 13 37.57 16.17 7.11
CA LEU A 13 36.11 16.19 7.07
C LEU A 13 35.63 16.30 5.62
N ALA A 14 34.99 15.25 5.10
CA ALA A 14 34.28 15.31 3.82
C ALA A 14 32.84 15.79 4.06
N LEU A 15 32.43 16.83 3.32
CA LEU A 15 31.07 17.37 3.33
C LEU A 15 30.42 17.11 1.97
N ASP A 16 29.12 16.87 1.95
CA ASP A 16 28.35 16.55 0.74
C ASP A 16 27.27 17.62 0.49
N PRO A 17 27.43 18.52 -0.50
CA PRO A 17 26.42 19.53 -0.82
C PRO A 17 25.06 18.96 -1.24
N ALA A 18 24.99 17.70 -1.68
CA ALA A 18 23.75 17.06 -2.10
C ALA A 18 22.99 16.39 -0.94
N ALA A 19 23.57 16.34 0.27
CA ALA A 19 22.91 15.78 1.43
C ALA A 19 21.81 16.71 1.98
N PRO A 20 20.78 16.17 2.69
CA PRO A 20 19.66 16.98 3.20
C PRO A 20 20.06 18.05 4.23
N LEU A 21 21.18 17.85 4.94
CA LEU A 21 21.69 18.83 5.91
C LEU A 21 22.51 19.90 5.20
N SER A 22 22.36 21.16 5.60
CA SER A 22 23.25 22.22 5.15
C SER A 22 24.72 21.93 5.50
N LEU A 23 25.67 22.48 4.73
CA LEU A 23 27.11 22.31 5.00
C LEU A 23 27.50 22.74 6.43
N GLN A 24 26.82 23.75 6.98
CA GLN A 24 26.98 24.17 8.37
C GLN A 24 26.58 23.06 9.36
N GLN A 25 25.40 22.45 9.16
CA GLN A 25 24.90 21.37 10.01
C GLN A 25 25.76 20.11 9.89
N GLN A 26 26.21 19.76 8.68
CA GLN A 26 27.13 18.64 8.47
C GLN A 26 28.47 18.85 9.17
N LEU A 27 29.03 20.06 9.09
CA LEU A 27 30.26 20.40 9.80
C LEU A 27 30.08 20.30 11.31
N ARG A 28 28.96 20.83 11.82
CA ARG A 28 28.59 20.72 13.24
C ARG A 28 28.53 19.25 13.69
N GLN A 29 27.79 18.42 12.96
CA GLN A 29 27.62 17.00 13.26
C GLN A 29 28.97 16.26 13.29
N LYS A 30 29.84 16.49 12.29
CA LYS A 30 31.15 15.83 12.22
C LYS A 30 32.10 16.26 13.33
N LEU A 31 32.06 17.52 13.76
CA LEU A 31 32.85 17.99 14.88
C LEU A 31 32.37 17.38 16.20
N VAL A 32 31.05 17.31 16.42
CA VAL A 32 30.44 16.65 17.58
C VAL A 32 30.79 15.16 17.60
N ASP A 33 30.69 14.45 16.47
CA ASP A 33 31.08 13.04 16.35
C ASP A 33 32.57 12.82 16.66
N ALA A 34 33.44 13.70 16.16
CA ALA A 34 34.87 13.62 16.41
C ALA A 34 35.22 13.85 17.89
N ILE A 35 34.48 14.73 18.57
CA ILE A 35 34.59 14.94 20.02
C ILE A 35 34.14 13.69 20.78
N HIS A 36 32.95 13.14 20.48
CA HIS A 36 32.43 11.95 21.18
C HIS A 36 33.26 10.68 20.95
N ARG A 37 33.84 10.52 19.76
CA ARG A 37 34.75 9.41 19.43
C ARG A 37 36.16 9.60 20.02
N GLY A 38 36.43 10.75 20.66
CA GLY A 38 37.72 11.08 21.25
C GLY A 38 38.83 11.35 20.22
N VAL A 39 38.46 11.57 18.94
CA VAL A 39 39.37 12.03 17.88
C VAL A 39 39.80 13.47 18.17
N LEU A 40 38.84 14.31 18.58
CA LEU A 40 39.08 15.62 19.16
C LEU A 40 39.01 15.52 20.69
N ARG A 41 40.12 15.74 21.36
CA ARG A 41 40.22 15.58 22.82
C ARG A 41 39.71 16.83 23.55
N PRO A 42 39.08 16.69 24.73
CA PRO A 42 38.80 17.83 25.60
C PRO A 42 40.05 18.71 25.79
N GLY A 43 39.89 20.03 25.66
CA GLY A 43 40.99 20.98 25.72
C GLY A 43 41.88 21.07 24.48
N GLN A 44 41.63 20.30 23.42
CA GLN A 44 42.35 20.40 22.14
C GLN A 44 41.99 21.68 21.40
N ARG A 45 43.00 22.37 20.85
CA ARG A 45 42.82 23.56 19.99
C ARG A 45 42.33 23.17 18.60
N LEU A 46 41.32 23.86 18.09
CA LEU A 46 40.85 23.73 16.71
C LEU A 46 41.55 24.74 15.77
N PRO A 47 41.63 24.45 14.45
CA PRO A 47 42.06 25.44 13.46
C PRO A 47 41.16 26.68 13.49
N SER A 48 41.67 27.82 13.04
CA SER A 48 40.85 29.02 12.90
C SER A 48 39.75 28.81 11.85
N SER A 49 38.66 29.59 11.90
CA SER A 49 37.56 29.46 10.93
C SER A 49 38.04 29.60 9.47
N ARG A 50 39.03 30.46 9.23
CA ARG A 50 39.68 30.62 7.93
C ARG A 50 40.46 29.37 7.51
N GLN A 51 41.31 28.84 8.41
CA GLN A 51 42.12 27.66 8.12
C GLN A 51 41.26 26.43 7.88
N LEU A 52 40.20 26.25 8.67
CA LEU A 52 39.30 25.12 8.50
C LEU A 52 38.49 25.24 7.19
N ALA A 53 38.03 26.44 6.84
CA ALA A 53 37.33 26.71 5.58
C ALA A 53 38.20 26.39 4.35
N GLU A 54 39.46 26.86 4.34
CA GLU A 54 40.42 26.57 3.27
C GLU A 54 40.70 25.06 3.14
N ARG A 55 40.76 24.33 4.25
CA ARG A 55 41.06 22.88 4.26
C ARG A 55 39.93 22.01 3.73
N ILE A 56 38.67 22.34 4.05
CA ILE A 56 37.50 21.53 3.67
C ILE A 56 36.80 22.05 2.41
N GLY A 57 37.27 23.18 1.84
CA GLY A 57 36.74 23.73 0.59
C GLY A 57 35.37 24.37 0.72
N VAL A 58 35.07 25.07 1.83
CA VAL A 58 33.78 25.76 2.04
C VAL A 58 33.96 27.23 2.41
N SER A 59 32.87 28.01 2.42
CA SER A 59 32.93 29.42 2.81
C SER A 59 33.32 29.59 4.29
N ARG A 60 34.07 30.66 4.59
CA ARG A 60 34.40 31.03 5.99
C ARG A 60 33.15 31.24 6.84
N ASN A 61 32.08 31.79 6.26
CA ASN A 61 30.83 32.06 6.97
C ASN A 61 30.19 30.76 7.49
N THR A 62 30.19 29.70 6.67
CA THR A 62 29.69 28.36 7.04
C THR A 62 30.41 27.82 8.28
N VAL A 63 31.74 27.98 8.34
CA VAL A 63 32.55 27.53 9.48
C VAL A 63 32.29 28.38 10.73
N SER A 64 32.23 29.71 10.58
CA SER A 64 31.95 30.62 11.69
C SER A 64 30.60 30.30 12.33
N LEU A 65 29.53 30.16 11.54
CA LEU A 65 28.19 29.84 12.04
C LEU A 65 28.13 28.47 12.74
N ALA A 66 28.90 27.49 12.27
CA ALA A 66 29.01 26.19 12.94
C ALA A 66 29.75 26.30 14.29
N PHE A 67 30.83 27.07 14.34
CA PHE A 67 31.57 27.33 15.58
C PHE A 67 30.75 28.12 16.58
N ASP A 68 30.04 29.16 16.16
CA ASP A 68 29.19 29.98 17.04
C ASP A 68 28.10 29.14 17.69
N ALA A 69 27.45 28.25 16.91
CA ALA A 69 26.47 27.29 17.45
C ALA A 69 27.10 26.34 18.48
N LEU A 70 28.28 25.76 18.18
CA LEU A 70 28.96 24.84 19.09
C LEU A 70 29.51 25.51 20.35
N LEU A 71 29.87 26.80 20.27
CA LEU A 71 30.22 27.61 21.43
C LEU A 71 28.99 27.86 22.31
N ALA A 72 27.84 28.21 21.71
CA ALA A 72 26.60 28.43 22.43
C ALA A 72 26.07 27.16 23.11
N GLU A 73 26.25 25.99 22.49
CA GLU A 73 25.87 24.67 23.03
C GLU A 73 26.90 24.10 24.02
N GLY A 74 28.06 24.76 24.21
CA GLY A 74 29.09 24.35 25.16
C GLY A 74 30.02 23.21 24.68
N TYR A 75 29.94 22.80 23.41
CA TYR A 75 30.89 21.83 22.83
C TYR A 75 32.30 22.42 22.67
N LEU A 76 32.36 23.73 22.41
CA LEU A 76 33.60 24.48 22.24
C LEU A 76 33.70 25.56 23.31
N ALA A 77 34.93 25.98 23.60
CA ALA A 77 35.25 27.11 24.46
C ALA A 77 36.15 28.09 23.71
N SER A 78 35.77 29.37 23.73
CA SER A 78 36.61 30.45 23.22
C SER A 78 37.58 30.91 24.32
N ARG A 79 38.88 30.97 24.01
CA ARG A 79 39.90 31.54 24.91
C ARG A 79 40.42 32.83 24.29
N ALA A 80 40.30 33.94 25.02
CA ALA A 80 40.68 35.26 24.55
C ALA A 80 42.12 35.28 23.99
N ARG A 81 42.27 35.77 22.74
CA ARG A 81 43.54 35.85 21.99
C ARG A 81 44.28 34.52 21.75
N SER A 82 43.64 33.39 22.09
CA SER A 82 44.27 32.05 22.04
C SER A 82 43.56 31.12 21.04
N GLY A 83 42.28 31.35 20.73
CA GLY A 83 41.53 30.61 19.71
C GLY A 83 40.39 29.79 20.30
N ILE A 84 39.91 28.82 19.52
CA ILE A 84 38.78 27.95 19.86
C ILE A 84 39.31 26.59 20.28
N TYR A 85 38.79 26.06 21.39
CA TYR A 85 39.19 24.80 21.98
C TYR A 85 37.96 23.91 22.18
N VAL A 86 38.14 22.58 22.17
CA VAL A 86 37.11 21.66 22.66
C VAL A 86 36.93 21.91 24.16
N ALA A 87 35.68 22.01 24.62
CA ALA A 87 35.39 22.25 26.03
C ALA A 87 36.01 21.13 26.92
N ALA A 88 36.57 21.52 28.06
CA ALA A 88 37.38 20.62 28.90
C ALA A 88 36.52 19.75 29.86
N ASP A 89 35.28 20.18 30.09
CA ASP A 89 34.28 19.62 31.00
C ASP A 89 33.32 18.63 30.33
N LEU A 90 33.46 18.38 29.02
CA LEU A 90 32.78 17.29 28.32
C LEU A 90 33.24 15.93 28.90
N ALA A 91 32.47 15.39 29.85
CA ALA A 91 32.68 14.06 30.42
C ALA A 91 32.72 13.03 29.27
N GLY A 92 33.89 12.42 29.07
CA GLY A 92 34.16 11.56 27.92
C GLY A 92 33.42 10.22 28.00
N THR A 93 32.17 10.17 27.55
CA THR A 93 31.50 8.91 27.22
C THR A 93 32.15 8.35 25.95
N ARG A 94 33.27 7.64 26.12
CA ARG A 94 33.99 7.01 25.02
C ARG A 94 33.19 5.83 24.50
N ILE A 95 32.55 5.98 23.35
CA ILE A 95 31.99 4.85 22.61
C ILE A 95 33.16 4.17 21.90
N GLY A 96 33.73 3.14 22.53
CA GLY A 96 34.77 2.32 21.93
C GLY A 96 34.25 1.64 20.67
N ALA A 97 34.76 2.05 19.50
CA ALA A 97 34.49 1.36 18.24
C ALA A 97 35.31 0.05 18.17
N GLY A 98 34.92 -0.95 18.97
CA GLY A 98 35.46 -2.30 18.87
C GLY A 98 34.94 -2.99 17.62
N ARG A 99 35.80 -3.74 16.92
CA ARG A 99 35.33 -4.69 15.89
C ARG A 99 34.40 -5.69 16.57
N ARG A 100 33.13 -5.72 16.13
CA ARG A 100 32.12 -6.65 16.63
C ARG A 100 32.57 -8.07 16.29
N ARG A 101 32.98 -8.85 17.29
CA ARG A 101 33.16 -10.30 17.13
C ARG A 101 31.78 -10.93 16.87
N PRO A 102 31.69 -12.02 16.10
CA PRO A 102 30.45 -12.80 16.03
C PRO A 102 30.07 -13.19 17.46
N ALA A 103 28.86 -12.82 17.87
CA ALA A 103 28.37 -13.10 19.20
C ALA A 103 28.01 -14.60 19.26
N PRO A 104 28.27 -15.28 20.39
CA PRO A 104 27.70 -16.61 20.63
C PRO A 104 26.16 -16.54 20.59
N GLU A 105 25.50 -17.68 20.38
CA GLU A 105 24.03 -17.77 20.44
C GLU A 105 23.53 -17.16 21.75
N SER A 106 22.61 -16.20 21.62
CA SER A 106 22.14 -15.41 22.75
C SER A 106 21.20 -16.25 23.61
N PRO A 107 21.39 -16.32 24.94
CA PRO A 107 20.39 -16.91 25.85
C PRO A 107 19.02 -16.23 25.74
N LEU A 108 18.94 -15.03 25.16
CA LEU A 108 17.68 -14.37 24.82
C LEU A 108 16.95 -15.10 23.69
N ALA A 109 17.66 -15.56 22.66
CA ALA A 109 17.06 -16.29 21.54
C ALA A 109 16.36 -17.57 22.02
N ALA A 110 16.94 -18.28 22.98
CA ALA A 110 16.35 -19.46 23.60
C ALA A 110 15.09 -19.19 24.44
N ARG A 111 14.83 -17.91 24.79
CA ARG A 111 13.65 -17.49 25.56
C ARG A 111 12.60 -16.79 24.71
N LEU A 112 12.86 -16.60 23.42
CA LEU A 112 11.86 -16.06 22.52
C LEU A 112 10.79 -17.14 22.30
N PRO A 113 9.51 -16.75 22.19
CA PRO A 113 8.52 -17.66 21.66
C PRO A 113 8.96 -18.12 20.26
N PRO A 114 8.52 -19.31 19.80
CA PRO A 114 8.74 -19.73 18.43
C PRO A 114 8.37 -18.60 17.48
N ALA A 115 9.18 -18.38 16.44
CA ALA A 115 8.82 -17.43 15.40
C ALA A 115 7.44 -17.81 14.89
N THR A 116 6.49 -16.90 15.04
CA THR A 116 5.14 -17.09 14.53
C THR A 116 5.22 -17.27 13.03
N ASP A 117 4.48 -18.23 12.48
CA ASP A 117 4.28 -18.33 11.04
C ASP A 117 3.73 -16.99 10.55
N ASP A 118 4.57 -16.23 9.83
CA ASP A 118 4.24 -14.92 9.31
C ASP A 118 3.48 -15.08 8.00
N ALA A 119 2.41 -15.88 8.06
CA ALA A 119 1.54 -16.28 6.96
C ALA A 119 0.90 -15.10 6.19
N GLY A 120 1.11 -13.86 6.64
CA GLY A 120 0.66 -12.65 5.95
C GLY A 120 1.75 -12.07 5.05
N PHE A 121 1.34 -11.39 3.98
CA PHE A 121 2.26 -10.62 3.14
C PHE A 121 2.88 -9.47 3.93
N ARG A 122 4.20 -9.31 3.84
CA ARG A 122 4.90 -8.10 4.28
C ARG A 122 5.65 -7.49 3.12
N ALA A 123 5.33 -6.23 2.83
CA ALA A 123 6.07 -5.46 1.85
C ALA A 123 7.57 -5.43 2.22
N PRO A 124 8.48 -5.83 1.31
CA PRO A 124 9.91 -5.76 1.56
C PRO A 124 10.37 -4.31 1.84
N GLN A 125 11.37 -4.12 2.69
CA GLN A 125 11.90 -2.78 3.05
C GLN A 125 12.30 -1.93 1.81
N HIS A 126 12.73 -2.59 0.74
CA HIS A 126 13.13 -1.93 -0.52
C HIS A 126 12.14 -2.22 -1.65
N TRP A 127 10.85 -2.33 -1.34
CA TRP A 127 9.80 -2.58 -2.33
C TRP A 127 9.89 -1.66 -3.56
N HIS A 128 10.25 -0.39 -3.38
CA HIS A 128 10.39 0.61 -4.47
C HIS A 128 11.52 0.30 -5.46
N ARG A 129 12.42 -0.64 -5.14
CA ARG A 129 13.47 -1.12 -6.06
C ARG A 129 12.97 -2.21 -6.99
N PHE A 130 11.82 -2.81 -6.71
CA PHE A 130 11.21 -3.76 -7.63
C PHE A 130 10.71 -3.02 -8.86
N PRO A 131 10.92 -3.56 -10.08
CA PRO A 131 10.42 -2.94 -11.30
C PRO A 131 8.90 -2.73 -11.30
N PHE A 132 8.15 -3.69 -10.73
CA PHE A 132 6.69 -3.73 -10.79
C PHE A 132 6.05 -3.98 -9.41
N PRO A 133 5.96 -2.96 -8.52
CA PRO A 133 5.41 -3.11 -7.18
C PRO A 133 3.88 -2.91 -7.13
N PHE A 134 3.09 -3.95 -7.43
CA PHE A 134 1.63 -3.94 -7.30
C PHE A 134 1.16 -4.18 -5.86
N ILE A 135 1.52 -3.27 -4.98
CA ILE A 135 1.22 -3.33 -3.55
C ILE A 135 0.37 -2.11 -3.15
N ASP A 136 -0.69 -2.37 -2.42
CA ASP A 136 -1.65 -1.39 -1.91
C ASP A 136 -1.13 -0.77 -0.60
N GLY A 137 -1.48 0.49 -0.36
CA GLY A 137 -1.04 1.24 0.83
C GLY A 137 0.44 1.66 0.85
N CYS A 138 1.30 1.10 -0.01
CA CYS A 138 2.64 1.63 -0.23
C CYS A 138 2.57 2.75 -1.26
N VAL A 139 2.90 3.97 -0.85
CA VAL A 139 2.65 5.19 -1.62
C VAL A 139 3.88 5.58 -2.41
N ASP A 140 3.71 5.71 -3.73
CA ASP A 140 4.71 6.26 -4.62
C ASP A 140 5.00 7.74 -4.33
N ALA A 141 6.24 8.17 -4.59
CA ALA A 141 6.70 9.51 -4.25
C ALA A 141 5.89 10.62 -4.94
N GLU A 142 5.33 10.36 -6.13
CA GLU A 142 4.51 11.32 -6.87
C GLU A 142 3.19 11.68 -6.14
N LEU A 143 2.64 10.73 -5.39
CA LEU A 143 1.41 10.93 -4.62
C LEU A 143 1.64 11.70 -3.32
N THR A 144 2.89 11.79 -2.86
CA THR A 144 3.22 12.33 -1.54
C THR A 144 3.21 13.87 -1.53
N PRO A 145 2.36 14.54 -0.73
CA PRO A 145 2.28 16.00 -0.65
C PRO A 145 3.39 16.57 0.25
N ALA A 146 4.65 16.35 -0.14
CA ALA A 146 5.81 16.67 0.70
C ALA A 146 5.95 18.18 1.04
N PRO A 147 5.72 19.14 0.12
CA PRO A 147 5.76 20.56 0.46
C PRO A 147 4.70 20.97 1.49
N GLU A 148 3.45 20.53 1.27
CA GLU A 148 2.32 20.81 2.15
C GLU A 148 2.52 20.18 3.54
N TRP A 149 3.08 18.96 3.58
CA TRP A 149 3.46 18.32 4.83
C TRP A 149 4.59 19.06 5.56
N GLY A 150 5.60 19.52 4.83
CA GLY A 150 6.69 20.33 5.38
C GLY A 150 6.21 21.64 5.99
N GLU A 151 5.21 22.28 5.38
CA GLU A 151 4.54 23.46 5.95
C GLU A 151 3.85 23.13 7.28
N ALA A 152 3.04 22.07 7.31
CA ALA A 152 2.32 21.65 8.52
C ALA A 152 3.27 21.32 9.68
N ILE A 153 4.37 20.61 9.41
CA ILE A 153 5.41 20.31 10.41
C ILE A 153 6.10 21.58 10.92
N ARG A 154 6.40 22.54 10.02
CA ARG A 154 7.00 23.82 10.41
C ARG A 154 6.09 24.64 11.32
N LEU A 155 4.78 24.64 11.06
CA LEU A 155 3.79 25.31 11.91
C LEU A 155 3.68 24.62 13.28
N ALA A 156 3.55 23.29 13.30
CA ALA A 156 3.49 22.49 14.52
C ALA A 156 4.76 22.60 15.38
N GLY A 157 5.93 22.75 14.75
CA GLY A 157 7.21 22.96 15.43
C GLY A 157 7.50 24.42 15.82
N SER A 158 6.56 25.34 15.63
CA SER A 158 6.78 26.74 15.96
C SER A 158 6.96 26.95 17.47
N ARG A 159 7.71 27.99 17.86
CA ARG A 159 7.93 28.33 19.28
C ARG A 159 6.60 28.51 20.04
N HIS A 160 5.57 29.01 19.37
CA HIS A 160 4.25 29.17 19.96
C HIS A 160 3.67 27.82 20.40
N GLU A 161 3.59 26.87 19.47
CA GLU A 161 3.06 25.51 19.71
C GLU A 161 3.89 24.76 20.76
N VAL A 162 5.22 24.79 20.65
CA VAL A 162 6.12 24.09 21.58
C VAL A 162 5.92 24.52 23.03
N LEU A 163 5.69 25.82 23.27
CA LEU A 163 5.44 26.33 24.62
C LEU A 163 4.04 25.96 25.16
N GLN A 164 3.08 25.68 24.29
CA GLN A 164 1.74 25.25 24.69
C GLN A 164 1.69 23.78 25.13
N TRP A 165 2.55 22.91 24.58
CA TRP A 165 2.53 21.48 24.91
C TRP A 165 2.71 21.18 26.40
N HIS A 166 3.47 22.01 27.12
CA HIS A 166 3.64 21.88 28.57
C HIS A 166 2.38 22.23 29.36
N ARG A 167 1.46 23.03 28.79
CA ARG A 167 0.22 23.48 29.44
C ARG A 167 -0.94 22.54 29.17
N GLU A 168 -0.97 21.92 27.99
CA GLU A 168 -1.95 20.90 27.60
C GLU A 168 -1.59 19.50 28.12
N SER A 169 -0.79 19.41 29.20
CA SER A 169 -0.29 18.14 29.72
C SER A 169 -1.42 17.25 30.23
N GLY A 170 -1.44 16.00 29.77
CA GLY A 170 -2.44 15.01 30.10
C GLY A 170 -2.52 13.95 29.00
N ASP A 171 -3.49 13.05 29.11
CA ASP A 171 -3.74 12.00 28.12
C ASP A 171 -4.90 12.32 27.15
N ALA A 172 -5.40 13.55 27.20
CA ALA A 172 -6.27 14.05 26.14
C ALA A 172 -5.47 14.17 24.83
N ASP A 173 -6.11 13.87 23.71
CA ASP A 173 -5.56 14.12 22.38
C ASP A 173 -5.49 15.63 22.09
N ASP A 174 -4.81 15.99 21.01
CA ASP A 174 -4.72 17.37 20.57
C ASP A 174 -6.11 17.89 20.17
N ALA A 175 -6.59 18.93 20.87
CA ALA A 175 -7.94 19.43 20.69
C ALA A 175 -8.17 19.93 19.25
N MET A 176 -7.16 20.57 18.63
CA MET A 176 -7.29 21.05 17.25
C MET A 176 -7.44 19.87 16.28
N LEU A 177 -6.67 18.79 16.47
CA LEU A 177 -6.84 17.60 15.64
C LEU A 177 -8.22 16.96 15.82
N VAL A 178 -8.70 16.83 17.07
CA VAL A 178 -10.03 16.26 17.35
C VAL A 178 -11.13 17.08 16.67
N GLU A 179 -11.04 18.41 16.71
CA GLU A 179 -11.97 19.31 16.01
C GLU A 179 -11.93 19.11 14.48
N GLU A 180 -10.74 19.01 13.89
CA GLU A 180 -10.57 18.77 12.46
C GLU A 180 -11.12 17.39 12.03
N VAL A 181 -10.89 16.35 12.84
CA VAL A 181 -11.40 14.99 12.59
C VAL A 181 -12.93 14.96 12.65
N ARG A 182 -13.53 15.49 13.73
CA ARG A 182 -14.99 15.47 13.90
C ARG A 182 -15.72 16.44 12.96
N GLY A 183 -15.08 17.54 12.58
CA GLY A 183 -15.66 18.57 11.73
C GLY A 183 -15.51 18.31 10.24
N LYS A 184 -14.47 17.58 9.81
CA LYS A 184 -14.16 17.40 8.39
C LYS A 184 -13.99 15.94 7.95
N LEU A 185 -13.40 15.06 8.77
CA LEU A 185 -13.15 13.66 8.36
C LEU A 185 -14.34 12.73 8.61
N LEU A 186 -14.83 12.64 9.85
CA LEU A 186 -15.97 11.78 10.21
C LEU A 186 -17.25 12.09 9.43
N PRO A 187 -17.58 13.37 9.13
CA PRO A 187 -18.75 13.70 8.31
C PRO A 187 -18.69 13.16 6.88
N MET A 188 -17.50 12.91 6.31
CA MET A 188 -17.37 12.28 4.98
C MET A 188 -17.94 10.85 4.96
N ARG A 189 -18.06 10.21 6.13
CA ARG A 189 -18.66 8.89 6.32
C ARG A 189 -20.05 8.95 6.97
N GLY A 190 -20.59 10.16 7.14
CA GLY A 190 -21.89 10.39 7.77
C GLY A 190 -21.86 10.32 9.31
N ILE A 191 -20.68 10.23 9.92
CA ILE A 191 -20.54 10.08 11.37
C ILE A 191 -20.56 11.47 12.02
N GLN A 192 -21.42 11.61 13.03
CA GLN A 192 -21.40 12.74 13.97
C GLN A 192 -20.95 12.21 15.34
N ALA A 193 -19.98 12.88 15.96
CA ALA A 193 -19.41 12.45 17.23
C ALA A 193 -19.02 13.65 18.10
N GLY A 194 -19.23 13.53 19.41
CA GLY A 194 -18.67 14.41 20.43
C GLY A 194 -17.14 14.32 20.50
N ALA A 195 -16.49 15.28 21.17
CA ALA A 195 -15.03 15.25 21.35
C ALA A 195 -14.58 14.10 22.28
N ASP A 196 -15.45 13.69 23.19
CA ASP A 196 -15.32 12.53 24.10
C ASP A 196 -15.65 11.19 23.42
N GLU A 197 -16.29 11.23 22.26
CA GLU A 197 -16.61 10.06 21.43
C GLU A 197 -15.54 9.77 20.36
N VAL A 198 -14.40 10.49 20.40
CA VAL A 198 -13.29 10.33 19.45
C VAL A 198 -11.98 10.05 20.19
N LEU A 199 -11.19 9.10 19.68
CA LEU A 199 -9.85 8.80 20.18
C LEU A 199 -8.86 8.70 19.02
N MET A 200 -7.72 9.38 19.15
CA MET A 200 -6.63 9.26 18.18
C MET A 200 -5.74 8.06 18.51
N ALA A 201 -5.34 7.30 17.49
CA ALA A 201 -4.37 6.21 17.59
C ALA A 201 -3.16 6.51 16.71
N THR A 202 -2.06 5.79 16.94
CA THR A 202 -0.83 5.97 16.17
C THR A 202 -0.97 5.53 14.71
N SER A 203 -1.91 4.61 14.44
CA SER A 203 -2.27 4.13 13.11
C SER A 203 -3.66 3.50 13.13
N CYS A 204 -4.26 3.26 11.96
CA CYS A 204 -5.52 2.53 11.85
C CYS A 204 -5.39 1.11 12.43
N GLY A 205 -4.27 0.43 12.14
CA GLY A 205 -3.96 -0.88 12.72
C GLY A 205 -3.93 -0.85 14.25
N HIS A 206 -3.30 0.15 14.87
CA HIS A 206 -3.31 0.30 16.33
C HIS A 206 -4.73 0.58 16.87
N ALA A 207 -5.52 1.41 16.18
CA ALA A 207 -6.92 1.63 16.57
C ALA A 207 -7.73 0.33 16.56
N LEU A 208 -7.54 -0.50 15.54
CA LEU A 208 -8.17 -1.82 15.43
C LEU A 208 -7.73 -2.74 16.59
N GLN A 209 -6.44 -2.75 16.93
CA GLN A 209 -5.94 -3.53 18.07
C GLN A 209 -6.56 -3.06 19.40
N LEU A 210 -6.69 -1.74 19.63
CA LEU A 210 -7.33 -1.21 20.85
C LEU A 210 -8.78 -1.67 20.96
N ALA A 211 -9.53 -1.64 19.86
CA ALA A 211 -10.91 -2.10 19.84
C ALA A 211 -11.02 -3.61 20.15
N GLY A 212 -10.19 -4.43 19.49
CA GLY A 212 -10.14 -5.87 19.75
C GLY A 212 -9.70 -6.21 21.18
N ASP A 213 -8.69 -5.53 21.72
CA ASP A 213 -8.17 -5.80 23.07
C ASP A 213 -9.19 -5.48 24.19
N LEU A 214 -10.11 -4.53 23.96
CA LEU A 214 -11.19 -4.18 24.89
C LEU A 214 -12.38 -5.14 24.81
N LEU A 215 -12.77 -5.53 23.59
CA LEU A 215 -14.00 -6.29 23.35
C LEU A 215 -13.77 -7.81 23.41
N VAL A 216 -12.57 -8.29 23.07
CA VAL A 216 -12.30 -9.72 22.91
C VAL A 216 -11.53 -10.27 24.10
N ARG A 217 -12.09 -11.30 24.71
CA ARG A 217 -11.48 -12.12 25.77
C ARG A 217 -11.40 -13.57 25.30
N ARG A 218 -10.81 -14.42 26.14
CA ARG A 218 -10.78 -15.87 25.90
C ARG A 218 -12.20 -16.42 25.79
N GLY A 219 -12.49 -17.15 24.71
CA GLY A 219 -13.82 -17.71 24.40
C GLY A 219 -14.85 -16.69 23.94
N THR A 220 -14.47 -15.45 23.65
CA THR A 220 -15.41 -14.51 23.01
C THR A 220 -15.70 -14.99 21.58
N PRO A 221 -16.98 -15.13 21.16
CA PRO A 221 -17.32 -15.40 19.78
C PRO A 221 -16.97 -14.19 18.91
N VAL A 222 -16.10 -14.39 17.92
CA VAL A 222 -15.68 -13.34 16.99
C VAL A 222 -16.02 -13.76 15.56
N VAL A 223 -16.75 -12.93 14.84
CA VAL A 223 -17.15 -13.19 13.46
C VAL A 223 -16.44 -12.19 12.55
N LEU A 224 -15.52 -12.69 11.71
CA LEU A 224 -14.66 -11.87 10.86
C LEU A 224 -15.13 -11.85 9.41
N GLU A 225 -15.20 -10.67 8.81
CA GLU A 225 -15.41 -10.54 7.38
C GLU A 225 -14.10 -10.71 6.61
N ARG A 226 -14.09 -11.55 5.57
CA ARG A 226 -12.96 -11.65 4.64
C ARG A 226 -12.97 -10.51 3.62
N PRO A 227 -11.81 -9.98 3.21
CA PRO A 227 -10.45 -10.33 3.69
C PRO A 227 -10.14 -9.70 5.06
N VAL A 228 -9.42 -10.44 5.92
CA VAL A 228 -9.08 -10.03 7.29
C VAL A 228 -7.66 -9.46 7.36
N ASP A 229 -7.44 -8.44 8.20
CA ASP A 229 -6.08 -8.03 8.58
C ASP A 229 -5.35 -9.19 9.29
N PRO A 230 -4.23 -9.71 8.73
CA PRO A 230 -3.58 -10.90 9.27
C PRO A 230 -2.99 -10.70 10.68
N ALA A 231 -2.58 -9.47 11.01
CA ALA A 231 -2.01 -9.16 12.31
C ALA A 231 -3.09 -9.15 13.40
N PHE A 232 -4.25 -8.60 13.09
CA PHE A 232 -5.43 -8.63 13.94
C PHE A 232 -5.96 -10.05 14.14
N GLU A 233 -6.13 -10.83 13.07
CA GLU A 233 -6.60 -12.22 13.18
C GLU A 233 -5.67 -13.06 14.07
N ARG A 234 -4.35 -12.92 13.89
CA ARG A 234 -3.35 -13.58 14.75
C ARG A 234 -3.50 -13.17 16.21
N ARG A 235 -3.67 -11.87 16.48
CA ARG A 235 -3.88 -11.38 17.85
C ARG A 235 -5.11 -11.99 18.50
N LEU A 236 -6.20 -12.17 17.75
CA LEU A 236 -7.41 -12.81 18.24
C LEU A 236 -7.18 -14.30 18.57
N ARG A 237 -6.43 -15.02 17.72
CA ARG A 237 -6.04 -16.41 17.98
C ARG A 237 -5.17 -16.56 19.23
N GLU A 238 -4.19 -15.67 19.43
CA GLU A 238 -3.35 -15.63 20.64
C GLU A 238 -4.17 -15.41 21.92
N ARG A 239 -5.31 -14.71 21.81
CA ARG A 239 -6.26 -14.50 22.90
C ARG A 239 -7.23 -15.67 23.10
N HIS A 240 -7.12 -16.73 22.28
CA HIS A 240 -8.04 -17.87 22.27
C HIS A 240 -9.50 -17.45 22.11
N ALA A 241 -9.76 -16.54 21.16
CA ALA A 241 -11.11 -16.20 20.73
C ALA A 241 -11.71 -17.33 19.87
N ASP A 242 -13.04 -17.45 19.90
CA ASP A 242 -13.77 -18.42 19.09
C ASP A 242 -14.09 -17.76 17.74
N ILE A 243 -13.17 -17.93 16.77
CA ILE A 243 -13.22 -17.23 15.48
C ILE A 243 -14.06 -18.01 14.46
N ALA A 244 -15.06 -17.34 13.90
CA ALA A 244 -15.81 -17.75 12.72
C ALA A 244 -15.72 -16.66 11.64
N PHE A 245 -16.14 -16.99 10.41
CA PHE A 245 -16.18 -16.03 9.30
C PHE A 245 -17.62 -15.63 8.97
N LEU A 246 -17.80 -14.36 8.62
CA LEU A 246 -19.10 -13.81 8.27
C LEU A 246 -19.60 -14.40 6.95
N ASP A 247 -20.81 -14.93 6.95
CA ASP A 247 -21.53 -15.30 5.74
C ASP A 247 -21.90 -14.05 4.94
N PRO A 248 -21.42 -13.90 3.68
CA PRO A 248 -21.72 -12.74 2.84
C PRO A 248 -23.22 -12.49 2.63
N GLU A 249 -24.03 -13.56 2.62
CA GLU A 249 -25.48 -13.48 2.43
C GLU A 249 -26.25 -13.22 3.73
N LEU A 250 -25.58 -13.32 4.89
CA LEU A 250 -26.16 -13.21 6.22
C LEU A 250 -27.32 -14.18 6.46
N ALA A 251 -27.23 -15.38 5.87
CA ALA A 251 -28.26 -16.42 5.97
C ALA A 251 -28.21 -17.12 7.33
N ALA A 252 -27.02 -17.42 7.83
CA ALA A 252 -26.83 -18.02 9.16
C ALA A 252 -26.98 -16.97 10.29
N PRO A 253 -27.56 -17.33 11.46
CA PRO A 253 -27.57 -16.46 12.63
C PRO A 253 -26.16 -16.28 13.21
N LEU A 254 -25.92 -15.12 13.82
CA LEU A 254 -24.68 -14.86 14.55
C LEU A 254 -24.73 -15.50 15.94
N PRO A 255 -23.59 -15.91 16.53
CA PRO A 255 -23.54 -16.37 17.91
C PRO A 255 -23.94 -15.26 18.89
N GLU A 256 -24.57 -15.63 20.01
CA GLU A 256 -24.93 -14.68 21.08
C GLU A 256 -23.67 -13.97 21.63
N GLY A 257 -23.75 -12.65 21.79
CA GLY A 257 -22.66 -11.80 22.26
C GLY A 257 -21.50 -11.66 21.27
N ALA A 258 -21.70 -11.97 19.98
CA ALA A 258 -20.64 -11.92 18.98
C ALA A 258 -20.02 -10.53 18.82
N VAL A 259 -18.70 -10.50 18.70
CA VAL A 259 -17.96 -9.34 18.18
C VAL A 259 -17.80 -9.53 16.68
N VAL A 260 -18.57 -8.78 15.89
CA VAL A 260 -18.45 -8.79 14.43
C VAL A 260 -17.40 -7.79 14.00
N VAL A 261 -16.49 -8.17 13.11
CA VAL A 261 -15.49 -7.25 12.57
C VAL A 261 -15.63 -7.22 11.06
N THR A 262 -16.05 -6.07 10.54
CA THR A 262 -16.14 -5.85 9.10
C THR A 262 -14.81 -5.32 8.58
N SER A 263 -14.52 -5.63 7.32
CA SER A 263 -13.36 -5.12 6.59
C SER A 263 -13.89 -4.19 5.50
N ALA A 264 -13.67 -2.89 5.61
CA ALA A 264 -14.22 -1.91 4.66
C ALA A 264 -13.58 -1.94 3.27
N ARG A 265 -12.95 -3.05 2.88
CA ARG A 265 -12.70 -3.31 1.46
C ARG A 265 -14.00 -3.52 0.70
N ARG A 266 -15.13 -3.87 1.35
CA ARG A 266 -16.44 -3.84 0.69
C ARG A 266 -16.91 -2.40 0.50
N GLY A 267 -16.62 -1.83 -0.66
CA GLY A 267 -17.33 -0.64 -1.15
C GLY A 267 -18.80 -0.98 -1.38
N ILE A 268 -19.63 -0.85 -0.36
CA ILE A 268 -21.06 -1.11 -0.47
C ILE A 268 -21.71 0.06 -1.20
N ALA A 269 -22.40 -0.24 -2.30
CA ALA A 269 -23.14 0.74 -3.07
C ALA A 269 -24.21 1.43 -2.20
N ALA A 270 -24.34 2.75 -2.36
CA ALA A 270 -25.40 3.50 -1.69
C ALA A 270 -26.79 2.89 -2.03
N GLY A 271 -27.63 2.73 -1.01
CA GLY A 271 -28.96 2.15 -1.15
C GLY A 271 -29.03 0.62 -1.03
N SER A 272 -27.90 -0.07 -0.89
CA SER A 272 -27.89 -1.50 -0.55
C SER A 272 -28.60 -1.73 0.80
N PRO A 273 -29.46 -2.77 0.92
CA PRO A 273 -30.07 -3.14 2.20
C PRO A 273 -29.10 -3.88 3.14
N TRP A 274 -27.92 -4.26 2.66
CA TRP A 274 -26.96 -5.07 3.41
C TRP A 274 -26.52 -4.44 4.75
N PRO A 275 -26.16 -3.14 4.82
CA PRO A 275 -25.77 -2.51 6.08
C PRO A 275 -26.84 -2.61 7.18
N ALA A 276 -28.09 -2.35 6.82
CA ALA A 276 -29.22 -2.45 7.76
C ALA A 276 -29.47 -3.90 8.19
N ARG A 277 -29.35 -4.87 7.26
CA ARG A 277 -29.47 -6.30 7.58
C ARG A 277 -28.38 -6.76 8.53
N LEU A 278 -27.13 -6.35 8.31
CA LEU A 278 -26.02 -6.70 9.21
C LEU A 278 -26.25 -6.13 10.61
N LEU A 279 -26.61 -4.85 10.73
CA LEU A 279 -26.90 -4.23 12.03
C LEU A 279 -28.05 -4.95 12.76
N ALA A 280 -29.09 -5.36 12.04
CA ALA A 280 -30.19 -6.14 12.61
C ALA A 280 -29.70 -7.51 13.13
N ARG A 281 -28.87 -8.24 12.37
CA ARG A 281 -28.28 -9.52 12.81
C ARG A 281 -27.40 -9.37 14.04
N VAL A 282 -26.59 -8.30 14.10
CA VAL A 282 -25.75 -7.98 15.26
C VAL A 282 -26.64 -7.73 16.48
N ALA A 283 -27.72 -6.97 16.32
CA ALA A 283 -28.65 -6.68 17.41
C ALA A 283 -29.43 -7.94 17.88
N GLU A 284 -29.88 -8.79 16.95
CA GLU A 284 -30.56 -10.07 17.24
C GLU A 284 -29.70 -10.99 18.11
N ALA A 285 -28.38 -10.95 17.92
CA ALA A 285 -27.42 -11.74 18.66
C ALA A 285 -26.90 -11.05 19.94
N ASP A 286 -27.44 -9.88 20.32
CA ASP A 286 -26.87 -8.99 21.35
C ASP A 286 -25.37 -8.74 21.18
N GLY A 287 -24.92 -8.68 19.92
CA GLY A 287 -23.53 -8.48 19.56
C GLY A 287 -23.14 -7.00 19.52
N VAL A 288 -21.86 -6.80 19.24
CA VAL A 288 -21.24 -5.51 18.92
C VAL A 288 -20.46 -5.63 17.61
N LEU A 289 -20.21 -4.49 16.94
CA LEU A 289 -19.54 -4.46 15.66
C LEU A 289 -18.34 -3.52 15.68
N ILE A 290 -17.21 -3.96 15.15
CA ILE A 290 -16.05 -3.14 14.83
C ILE A 290 -16.07 -2.89 13.32
N GLU A 291 -16.31 -1.65 12.93
CA GLU A 291 -16.26 -1.22 11.53
C GLU A 291 -14.85 -0.75 11.20
N HIS A 292 -14.06 -1.58 10.53
CA HIS A 292 -12.71 -1.23 10.11
C HIS A 292 -12.74 -0.55 8.74
N ASP A 293 -12.85 0.79 8.75
CA ASP A 293 -12.86 1.66 7.58
C ASP A 293 -11.45 1.99 7.09
N ILE A 294 -10.95 1.18 6.14
CA ILE A 294 -9.76 1.55 5.37
C ILE A 294 -10.18 2.71 4.46
N PRO A 295 -9.60 3.91 4.60
CA PRO A 295 -10.08 5.09 3.91
C PRO A 295 -10.15 4.78 2.43
N ALA A 296 -11.33 4.93 1.83
CA ALA A 296 -11.52 4.79 0.40
C ALA A 296 -10.40 5.57 -0.31
N GLY A 297 -9.50 4.82 -0.95
CA GLY A 297 -8.65 5.36 -1.98
C GLY A 297 -9.58 6.13 -2.92
N VAL A 298 -9.22 7.38 -3.15
CA VAL A 298 -10.03 8.39 -3.82
C VAL A 298 -11.18 7.85 -4.68
N GLN A 299 -12.38 8.18 -4.22
CA GLN A 299 -13.64 7.64 -4.72
C GLN A 299 -13.75 7.80 -6.24
N ASP A 300 -13.88 6.67 -6.95
CA ASP A 300 -14.21 6.60 -8.37
C ASP A 300 -15.68 6.96 -8.59
N GLY A 301 -16.06 8.22 -8.35
CA GLY A 301 -17.36 8.80 -8.74
C GLY A 301 -18.65 8.15 -8.19
N GLY A 302 -18.59 6.97 -7.57
CA GLY A 302 -19.71 6.21 -7.04
C GLY A 302 -20.03 6.65 -5.62
N ARG A 303 -21.32 6.81 -5.32
CA ARG A 303 -21.80 7.12 -3.97
C ARG A 303 -21.62 5.88 -3.09
N VAL A 304 -20.61 5.88 -2.22
CA VAL A 304 -20.41 4.84 -1.19
C VAL A 304 -21.49 5.00 -0.11
N ALA A 305 -21.99 3.89 0.44
CA ALA A 305 -22.89 3.93 1.59
C ALA A 305 -22.24 4.68 2.78
N PRO A 306 -23.05 5.36 3.63
CA PRO A 306 -22.59 5.85 4.93
C PRO A 306 -21.96 4.72 5.75
N ALA A 307 -21.08 5.07 6.69
CA ALA A 307 -20.51 4.10 7.62
C ALA A 307 -21.62 3.41 8.44
N LEU A 308 -21.41 2.15 8.83
CA LEU A 308 -22.29 1.40 9.72
C LEU A 308 -22.51 2.16 11.04
N ARG A 309 -21.45 2.81 11.57
CA ARG A 309 -21.56 3.68 12.75
C ARG A 309 -22.54 4.84 12.58
N ALA A 310 -22.66 5.38 11.37
CA ALA A 310 -23.61 6.45 11.07
C ALA A 310 -25.07 5.95 11.02
N LEU A 311 -25.27 4.67 10.72
CA LEU A 311 -26.58 4.02 10.67
C LEU A 311 -26.99 3.40 12.02
N ASP A 312 -26.04 3.25 12.94
CA ASP A 312 -26.25 2.66 14.25
C ASP A 312 -26.98 3.62 15.20
N THR A 313 -28.17 3.21 15.63
CA THR A 313 -29.01 3.93 16.61
C THR A 313 -28.94 3.33 18.01
N GLN A 314 -28.25 2.19 18.19
CA GLN A 314 -28.19 1.45 19.45
C GLN A 314 -26.83 1.54 20.15
N GLY A 315 -25.84 2.19 19.53
CA GLY A 315 -24.51 2.37 20.12
C GLY A 315 -23.70 1.07 20.18
N ARG A 316 -23.92 0.15 19.24
CA ARG A 316 -23.25 -1.15 19.12
C ARG A 316 -22.02 -1.12 18.24
N VAL A 317 -21.80 -0.05 17.47
CA VAL A 317 -20.72 0.05 16.49
C VAL A 317 -19.55 0.87 17.03
N VAL A 318 -18.34 0.29 16.96
CA VAL A 318 -17.06 0.99 17.10
C VAL A 318 -16.51 1.22 15.70
N TYR A 319 -16.44 2.48 15.28
CA TYR A 319 -15.78 2.85 14.03
C TYR A 319 -14.28 2.92 14.26
N VAL A 320 -13.52 2.32 13.35
CA VAL A 320 -12.06 2.34 13.29
C VAL A 320 -11.65 2.78 11.90
N GLY A 321 -11.06 3.96 11.76
CA GLY A 321 -10.59 4.47 10.47
C GLY A 321 -9.32 5.29 10.58
N GLY A 322 -9.00 6.07 9.56
CA GLY A 322 -7.83 6.94 9.56
C GLY A 322 -7.82 7.91 8.39
N LEU A 323 -6.72 8.64 8.23
CA LEU A 323 -6.46 9.41 7.01
C LEU A 323 -5.97 8.48 5.91
N ALA A 324 -6.26 8.81 4.66
CA ALA A 324 -5.83 8.00 3.52
C ALA A 324 -4.30 7.96 3.41
N PRO A 325 -3.67 6.77 3.40
CA PRO A 325 -2.22 6.65 3.25
C PRO A 325 -1.70 7.36 2.00
N ALA A 326 -2.43 7.30 0.89
CA ALA A 326 -2.08 7.89 -0.40
C ALA A 326 -1.78 9.41 -0.38
N VAL A 327 -2.24 10.13 0.65
CA VAL A 327 -2.02 11.58 0.81
C VAL A 327 -1.20 11.90 2.06
N SER A 328 -0.55 10.88 2.61
CA SER A 328 0.17 10.95 3.89
C SER A 328 1.67 10.80 3.68
N CYS A 329 2.45 11.48 4.53
CA CYS A 329 3.90 11.30 4.60
C CYS A 329 4.23 10.29 5.70
N GLY A 330 4.22 9.00 5.36
CA GLY A 330 4.33 7.90 6.32
C GLY A 330 2.97 7.40 6.82
N GLU A 331 2.98 6.64 7.92
CA GLU A 331 1.75 6.07 8.49
C GLU A 331 0.87 7.18 9.13
N PRO A 332 -0.36 7.39 8.65
CA PRO A 332 -1.27 8.36 9.25
C PRO A 332 -1.84 7.88 10.59
N PRO A 333 -2.32 8.79 11.46
CA PRO A 333 -2.97 8.41 12.70
C PRO A 333 -4.30 7.70 12.42
N GLY A 334 -4.62 6.74 13.28
CA GLY A 334 -5.93 6.11 13.31
C GLY A 334 -6.92 6.93 14.14
N VAL A 335 -8.21 6.71 13.90
CA VAL A 335 -9.33 7.34 14.60
C VAL A 335 -10.27 6.23 15.05
N LEU A 336 -10.61 6.22 16.35
CA LEU A 336 -11.76 5.49 16.85
C LEU A 336 -12.91 6.47 17.07
N ALA A 337 -14.12 6.09 16.66
CA ALA A 337 -15.34 6.78 17.03
C ALA A 337 -16.37 5.80 17.61
N ALA A 338 -16.77 5.99 18.86
CA ALA A 338 -17.65 5.11 19.63
C ALA A 338 -18.31 5.88 20.78
N SER A 339 -19.09 5.21 21.63
CA SER A 339 -19.64 5.85 22.83
C SER A 339 -18.54 6.41 23.75
N ALA A 340 -18.85 7.49 24.47
CA ALA A 340 -17.89 8.15 25.37
C ALA A 340 -17.29 7.17 26.40
N ASP A 341 -18.10 6.27 26.96
CA ASP A 341 -17.65 5.23 27.90
C ASP A 341 -16.62 4.28 27.27
N PHE A 342 -16.82 3.89 26.02
CA PHE A 342 -15.88 3.04 25.30
C PHE A 342 -14.57 3.79 25.06
N ILE A 343 -14.64 5.03 24.61
CA ILE A 343 -13.47 5.86 24.32
C ILE A 343 -12.66 6.15 25.58
N ASP A 344 -13.32 6.38 26.72
CA ASP A 344 -12.64 6.54 28.01
C ASP A 344 -11.84 5.29 28.41
N ARG A 345 -12.38 4.08 28.15
CA ARG A 345 -11.70 2.81 28.41
C ARG A 345 -10.58 2.53 27.39
N ALA A 346 -10.80 2.87 26.12
CA ALA A 346 -9.77 2.78 25.08
C ALA A 346 -8.59 3.71 25.36
N ARG A 347 -8.88 4.93 25.82
CA ARG A 347 -7.89 5.89 26.25
C ARG A 347 -7.05 5.37 27.42
N GLN A 348 -7.69 4.75 28.42
CA GLN A 348 -7.00 4.07 29.53
C GLN A 348 -6.08 2.93 29.04
N LEU A 349 -6.56 2.11 28.12
CA LEU A 349 -5.77 1.01 27.55
C LEU A 349 -4.54 1.53 26.78
N ARG A 350 -4.72 2.54 25.93
CA ARG A 350 -3.65 3.21 25.18
C ARG A 350 -2.55 3.76 26.09
N ARG A 351 -2.92 4.36 27.24
CA ARG A 351 -1.94 4.80 28.25
C ARG A 351 -1.13 3.63 28.81
N ASN A 352 -1.80 2.55 29.18
CA ASN A 352 -1.14 1.39 29.77
C ASN A 352 -0.17 0.71 28.79
N GLN A 353 -0.47 0.81 27.49
CA GLN A 353 0.41 0.33 26.42
C GLN A 353 1.56 1.32 26.10
N GLY A 354 1.49 2.57 26.56
CA GLY A 354 2.48 3.61 26.24
C GLY A 354 2.42 4.07 24.78
N THR A 355 1.27 3.96 24.13
CA THR A 355 1.09 4.15 22.67
C THR A 355 0.33 5.43 22.31
N ALA A 356 0.40 6.47 23.15
CA ALA A 356 -0.21 7.75 22.83
C ALA A 356 0.49 8.42 21.61
N PRO A 357 -0.27 8.93 20.61
CA PRO A 357 0.34 9.57 19.45
C PRO A 357 1.12 10.84 19.83
N PRO A 358 2.32 11.10 19.26
CA PRO A 358 3.10 12.29 19.60
C PRO A 358 2.34 13.59 19.32
N ARG A 359 2.27 14.51 20.31
CA ARG A 359 1.51 15.78 20.19
C ARG A 359 1.93 16.64 18.99
N VAL A 360 3.24 16.77 18.75
CA VAL A 360 3.74 17.50 17.57
C VAL A 360 3.18 16.95 16.25
N MET A 361 3.03 15.62 16.18
CA MET A 361 2.49 14.96 15.00
C MET A 361 0.98 15.16 14.91
N GLN A 362 0.27 15.09 16.03
CA GLN A 362 -1.15 15.40 16.07
C GLN A 362 -1.44 16.85 15.60
N ARG A 363 -0.66 17.82 16.10
CA ARG A 363 -0.77 19.22 15.69
C ARG A 363 -0.42 19.44 14.22
N ALA A 364 0.58 18.73 13.70
CA ALA A 364 0.91 18.78 12.27
C ALA A 364 -0.26 18.28 11.41
N TRP A 365 -0.90 17.17 11.81
CA TRP A 365 -2.11 16.69 11.13
C TRP A 365 -3.27 17.69 11.24
N ALA A 366 -3.44 18.35 12.38
CA ALA A 366 -4.44 19.38 12.56
C ALA A 366 -4.24 20.54 11.55
N TYR A 367 -3.01 21.02 11.37
CA TYR A 367 -2.71 22.03 10.34
C TYR A 367 -2.90 21.49 8.93
N PHE A 368 -2.48 20.25 8.66
CA PHE A 368 -2.59 19.65 7.34
C PHE A 368 -4.05 19.51 6.87
N ILE A 369 -4.95 19.11 7.78
CA ILE A 369 -6.39 19.07 7.52
C ILE A 369 -6.98 20.49 7.51
N GLY A 370 -6.60 21.30 8.51
CA GLY A 370 -7.07 22.67 8.73
C GLY A 370 -6.88 23.59 7.52
N LEU A 371 -5.69 23.55 6.92
CA LEU A 371 -5.31 24.33 5.74
C LEU A 371 -5.86 23.77 4.42
N GLY A 372 -6.57 22.63 4.45
CA GLY A 372 -7.17 22.00 3.27
C GLY A 372 -6.22 21.17 2.42
N HIS A 373 -4.98 20.94 2.87
CA HIS A 373 -4.00 20.13 2.13
C HIS A 373 -4.47 18.69 1.97
N TYR A 374 -5.11 18.12 3.00
CA TYR A 374 -5.66 16.76 2.92
C TYR A 374 -6.70 16.60 1.80
N SER A 375 -7.71 17.47 1.75
CA SER A 375 -8.76 17.41 0.74
C SER A 375 -8.22 17.65 -0.67
N ALA A 376 -7.31 18.62 -0.85
CA ALA A 376 -6.65 18.86 -2.13
C ALA A 376 -5.78 17.68 -2.57
N GLY A 377 -5.07 17.05 -1.63
CA GLY A 377 -4.29 15.84 -1.83
C GLY A 377 -5.15 14.69 -2.30
N LEU A 378 -6.32 14.46 -1.67
CA LEU A 378 -7.25 13.40 -2.08
C LEU A 378 -7.70 13.58 -3.52
N VAL A 379 -8.12 14.79 -3.92
CA VAL A 379 -8.52 15.05 -5.30
C VAL A 379 -7.39 14.77 -6.29
N ARG A 380 -6.15 15.17 -5.96
CA ARG A 380 -4.97 14.95 -6.82
C ARG A 380 -4.62 13.47 -6.94
N ALA A 381 -4.48 12.78 -5.80
CA ALA A 381 -4.19 11.36 -5.76
C ALA A 381 -5.23 10.55 -6.52
N GLY A 382 -6.49 11.02 -6.57
CA GLY A 382 -7.55 10.28 -7.23
C GLY A 382 -7.47 10.22 -8.71
N ARG A 383 -7.08 11.34 -9.33
CA ARG A 383 -6.86 11.38 -10.77
C ARG A 383 -5.75 10.41 -11.16
N VAL A 384 -4.66 10.43 -10.42
CA VAL A 384 -3.49 9.55 -10.64
C VAL A 384 -3.86 8.07 -10.41
N LEU A 385 -4.54 7.76 -9.30
CA LEU A 385 -4.95 6.38 -9.00
C LEU A 385 -6.00 5.87 -9.99
N ALA A 386 -6.93 6.70 -10.45
CA ALA A 386 -7.91 6.31 -11.47
C ALA A 386 -7.23 5.98 -12.81
N GLU A 387 -6.25 6.78 -13.24
CA GLU A 387 -5.43 6.49 -14.42
C GLU A 387 -4.67 5.17 -14.27
N ARG A 388 -3.97 4.99 -13.14
CA ARG A 388 -3.21 3.77 -12.86
C ARG A 388 -4.11 2.52 -12.76
N ARG A 389 -5.30 2.65 -12.15
CA ARG A 389 -6.32 1.59 -12.12
C ARG A 389 -6.78 1.22 -13.53
N THR A 390 -7.08 2.22 -14.36
CA THR A 390 -7.49 2.01 -15.75
C THR A 390 -6.40 1.25 -16.52
N ALA A 391 -5.14 1.67 -16.39
CA ALA A 391 -4.00 0.99 -16.99
C ALA A 391 -3.84 -0.47 -16.50
N LEU A 392 -4.07 -0.73 -15.21
CA LEU A 392 -4.01 -2.08 -14.64
C LEU A 392 -5.14 -2.96 -15.18
N ARG A 393 -6.37 -2.44 -15.19
CA ARG A 393 -7.54 -3.13 -15.75
C ARG A 393 -7.28 -3.49 -17.21
N ASP A 394 -6.87 -2.53 -18.02
CA ASP A 394 -6.66 -2.74 -19.46
C ASP A 394 -5.52 -3.75 -19.71
N ALA A 395 -4.49 -3.76 -18.86
CA ALA A 395 -3.40 -4.72 -18.94
C ALA A 395 -3.83 -6.13 -18.52
N LEU A 396 -4.60 -6.26 -17.44
CA LEU A 396 -5.16 -7.54 -17.00
C LEU A 396 -6.11 -8.11 -18.06
N ASN A 397 -6.96 -7.26 -18.65
CA ASN A 397 -7.81 -7.61 -19.78
C ASN A 397 -7.00 -8.13 -20.97
N HIS A 398 -5.93 -7.42 -21.32
CA HIS A 398 -5.14 -7.80 -22.48
C HIS A 398 -4.37 -9.12 -22.28
N TYR A 399 -3.75 -9.33 -21.10
CA TYR A 399 -2.82 -10.45 -20.89
C TYR A 399 -3.40 -11.65 -20.13
N LEU A 400 -4.51 -11.49 -19.39
CA LEU A 400 -4.99 -12.49 -18.43
C LEU A 400 -6.51 -12.77 -18.48
N HIS A 401 -7.26 -12.25 -19.46
CA HIS A 401 -8.74 -12.34 -19.53
C HIS A 401 -9.41 -13.70 -19.29
N GLN A 402 -8.72 -14.83 -19.55
CA GLN A 402 -9.31 -16.17 -19.35
C GLN A 402 -8.88 -16.88 -18.08
N ARG A 403 -7.89 -16.31 -17.38
CA ARG A 403 -7.26 -16.96 -16.23
C ARG A 403 -7.62 -16.32 -14.91
N VAL A 404 -8.14 -15.09 -14.95
CA VAL A 404 -8.43 -14.34 -13.74
C VAL A 404 -9.76 -13.60 -13.88
N SER A 405 -10.50 -13.56 -12.77
CA SER A 405 -11.60 -12.61 -12.60
C SER A 405 -11.16 -11.42 -11.74
N ILE A 406 -11.64 -10.21 -12.04
CA ILE A 406 -11.38 -9.00 -11.27
C ILE A 406 -12.65 -8.61 -10.52
N GLU A 407 -12.53 -8.52 -9.20
CA GLU A 407 -13.53 -7.86 -8.36
C GLU A 407 -13.08 -6.42 -8.08
N THR A 408 -13.99 -5.47 -8.32
CA THR A 408 -13.76 -4.04 -8.04
C THR A 408 -14.62 -3.59 -6.87
N PHE A 409 -14.02 -2.93 -5.90
CA PHE A 409 -14.75 -2.29 -4.81
C PHE A 409 -14.72 -0.77 -4.99
N PRO A 410 -15.87 -0.07 -4.86
CA PRO A 410 -15.92 1.39 -4.84
C PRO A 410 -14.87 1.99 -3.88
N GLY A 411 -13.97 2.80 -4.43
CA GLY A 411 -12.92 3.46 -3.64
C GLY A 411 -11.72 2.57 -3.28
N ALA A 412 -11.54 1.42 -3.91
CA ALA A 412 -10.30 0.65 -3.75
C ALA A 412 -9.19 1.18 -4.67
N SER A 413 -7.95 1.22 -4.17
CA SER A 413 -6.73 1.48 -4.96
C SER A 413 -6.08 0.21 -5.51
N ALA A 414 -6.80 -0.91 -5.46
CA ALA A 414 -6.33 -2.21 -5.86
C ALA A 414 -7.42 -3.01 -6.57
N TYR A 415 -7.01 -3.97 -7.39
CA TYR A 415 -7.89 -5.02 -7.89
C TYR A 415 -7.62 -6.33 -7.17
N TRP A 416 -8.70 -7.06 -6.88
CA TRP A 416 -8.63 -8.44 -6.41
C TRP A 416 -8.75 -9.36 -7.61
N VAL A 417 -7.64 -10.02 -7.93
CA VAL A 417 -7.47 -10.88 -9.09
C VAL A 417 -7.61 -12.32 -8.61
N SER A 418 -8.67 -13.01 -9.01
CA SER A 418 -8.92 -14.40 -8.61
C SER A 418 -7.92 -15.34 -9.29
N MET A 419 -7.44 -16.34 -8.55
CA MET A 419 -6.51 -17.33 -9.08
C MET A 419 -7.22 -18.52 -9.72
N PRO A 420 -6.67 -19.12 -10.79
CA PRO A 420 -7.13 -20.41 -11.29
C PRO A 420 -7.12 -21.48 -10.19
N ALA A 421 -8.07 -22.42 -10.27
CA ALA A 421 -8.17 -23.52 -9.32
C ALA A 421 -6.83 -24.29 -9.20
N GLY A 422 -6.38 -24.51 -7.96
CA GLY A 422 -5.14 -25.24 -7.66
C GLY A 422 -3.86 -24.40 -7.65
N ILE A 423 -3.93 -23.10 -7.92
CA ILE A 423 -2.79 -22.18 -7.77
C ILE A 423 -2.83 -21.54 -6.38
N ASP A 424 -1.80 -21.78 -5.58
CA ASP A 424 -1.59 -21.10 -4.29
C ASP A 424 -1.12 -19.66 -4.54
N ALA A 425 -1.91 -18.67 -4.11
CA ALA A 425 -1.62 -17.26 -4.31
C ALA A 425 -0.29 -16.83 -3.66
N ARG A 426 0.09 -17.42 -2.52
CA ARG A 426 1.34 -17.08 -1.81
C ARG A 426 2.55 -17.59 -2.54
N GLU A 427 2.48 -18.83 -3.03
CA GLU A 427 3.57 -19.41 -3.81
C GLU A 427 3.76 -18.66 -5.13
N LEU A 428 2.67 -18.28 -5.79
CA LEU A 428 2.72 -17.44 -6.98
C LEU A 428 3.32 -16.06 -6.67
N ALA A 429 2.91 -15.39 -5.60
CA ALA A 429 3.46 -14.10 -5.18
C ALA A 429 4.97 -14.19 -4.92
N ARG A 430 5.43 -15.29 -4.31
CA ARG A 430 6.86 -15.56 -4.08
C ARG A 430 7.63 -15.72 -5.40
N GLN A 431 7.07 -16.44 -6.37
CA GLN A 431 7.66 -16.61 -7.70
C GLN A 431 7.66 -15.31 -8.50
N ALA A 432 6.57 -14.53 -8.43
CA ALA A 432 6.44 -13.22 -9.06
C ALA A 432 7.50 -12.25 -8.51
N ALA A 433 7.74 -12.24 -7.20
CA ALA A 433 8.76 -11.41 -6.58
C ALA A 433 10.17 -11.71 -7.13
N ALA A 434 10.48 -12.99 -7.43
CA ALA A 434 11.76 -13.39 -8.00
C ALA A 434 12.01 -12.83 -9.41
N ILE A 435 10.96 -12.50 -10.16
CA ILE A 435 11.04 -11.85 -11.48
C ILE A 435 10.76 -10.34 -11.43
N GLY A 436 10.74 -9.74 -10.23
CA GLY A 436 10.59 -8.30 -10.05
C GLY A 436 9.14 -7.79 -9.97
N VAL A 437 8.15 -8.69 -9.92
CA VAL A 437 6.73 -8.35 -9.76
C VAL A 437 6.31 -8.59 -8.30
N LEU A 438 6.04 -7.53 -7.54
CA LEU A 438 5.46 -7.68 -6.20
C LEU A 438 3.94 -7.60 -6.28
N VAL A 439 3.26 -8.54 -5.65
CA VAL A 439 1.80 -8.63 -5.52
C VAL A 439 1.45 -9.14 -4.12
N GLU A 440 0.26 -8.83 -3.63
CA GLU A 440 -0.18 -9.25 -2.30
C GLU A 440 -1.07 -10.50 -2.38
N PRO A 441 -0.67 -11.66 -1.81
CA PRO A 441 -1.56 -12.80 -1.69
C PRO A 441 -2.69 -12.53 -0.69
N GLY A 442 -3.90 -12.97 -1.02
CA GLY A 442 -5.08 -12.88 -0.18
C GLY A 442 -6.18 -13.86 -0.62
N CYS A 443 -7.42 -13.61 -0.20
CA CYS A 443 -8.57 -14.40 -0.58
C CYS A 443 -9.84 -13.56 -0.72
N HIS A 444 -10.79 -14.03 -1.52
CA HIS A 444 -12.13 -13.44 -1.61
C HIS A 444 -13.00 -13.79 -0.39
N ALA A 445 -14.22 -13.25 -0.36
CA ALA A 445 -15.18 -13.49 0.71
C ALA A 445 -15.50 -14.99 0.91
N ASP A 446 -15.59 -15.75 -0.17
CA ASP A 446 -15.84 -17.20 -0.19
C ASP A 446 -14.61 -18.04 0.24
N GLY A 447 -13.43 -17.41 0.37
CA GLY A 447 -12.17 -18.06 0.74
C GLY A 447 -11.33 -18.53 -0.45
N SER A 448 -11.74 -18.26 -1.70
CA SER A 448 -10.93 -18.54 -2.88
C SER A 448 -9.66 -17.69 -2.93
N ASP A 449 -8.56 -18.27 -3.41
CA ASP A 449 -7.25 -17.61 -3.52
C ASP A 449 -7.29 -16.44 -4.51
N ALA A 450 -6.68 -15.32 -4.10
CA ALA A 450 -6.63 -14.09 -4.89
C ALA A 450 -5.30 -13.37 -4.72
N LEU A 451 -4.97 -12.52 -5.69
CA LEU A 451 -3.93 -11.51 -5.58
C LEU A 451 -4.57 -10.13 -5.46
N CYS A 452 -4.28 -9.41 -4.40
CA CYS A 452 -4.55 -7.99 -4.31
C CYS A 452 -3.41 -7.23 -5.04
N MET A 453 -3.75 -6.59 -6.15
CA MET A 453 -2.83 -5.83 -6.99
C MET A 453 -3.11 -4.34 -6.81
N GLY A 454 -2.36 -3.71 -5.90
CA GLY A 454 -2.46 -2.26 -5.62
C GLY A 454 -1.76 -1.40 -6.64
N VAL A 455 -2.29 -0.20 -6.91
CA VAL A 455 -1.68 0.79 -7.82
C VAL A 455 -1.07 2.00 -7.12
N THR A 456 -1.04 2.00 -5.77
CA THR A 456 -0.47 3.11 -4.99
C THR A 456 1.04 3.23 -5.13
N GLY A 457 1.74 2.11 -5.36
CA GLY A 457 3.20 2.04 -5.34
C GLY A 457 3.87 2.02 -6.71
N ILE A 458 3.10 2.02 -7.80
CA ILE A 458 3.60 1.82 -9.17
C ILE A 458 3.18 2.95 -10.11
N ASP A 459 4.10 3.37 -10.97
CA ASP A 459 3.86 4.34 -12.03
C ASP A 459 3.04 3.73 -13.19
N ALA A 460 2.14 4.51 -13.78
CA ALA A 460 1.24 4.06 -14.84
C ALA A 460 1.98 3.42 -16.03
N SER A 461 3.15 3.96 -16.41
CA SER A 461 3.94 3.46 -17.55
C SER A 461 4.49 2.05 -17.35
N ARG A 462 4.64 1.61 -16.10
CA ARG A 462 5.23 0.29 -15.75
C ARG A 462 4.19 -0.81 -15.58
N ILE A 463 2.92 -0.44 -15.41
CA ILE A 463 1.84 -1.38 -15.11
C ILE A 463 1.71 -2.44 -16.20
N ARG A 464 1.71 -2.04 -17.46
CA ARG A 464 1.56 -2.96 -18.59
C ARG A 464 2.67 -4.02 -18.65
N ASP A 465 3.92 -3.62 -18.48
CA ASP A 465 5.08 -4.52 -18.48
C ASP A 465 5.08 -5.47 -17.26
N GLY A 466 4.61 -4.97 -16.11
CA GLY A 466 4.46 -5.76 -14.90
C GLY A 466 3.41 -6.86 -15.04
N VAL A 467 2.23 -6.53 -15.57
CA VAL A 467 1.17 -7.51 -15.83
C VAL A 467 1.60 -8.50 -16.91
N ARG A 468 2.29 -8.06 -17.97
CA ARG A 468 2.87 -8.96 -18.98
C ARG A 468 3.82 -9.98 -18.35
N SER A 469 4.67 -9.54 -17.42
CA SER A 469 5.61 -10.41 -16.70
C SER A 469 4.89 -11.42 -15.81
N LEU A 470 3.82 -11.00 -15.11
CA LEU A 470 2.96 -11.89 -14.33
C LEU A 470 2.25 -12.92 -15.21
N ALA A 471 1.76 -12.50 -16.38
CA ALA A 471 1.08 -13.39 -17.32
C ALA A 471 2.00 -14.50 -17.85
N ARG A 472 3.26 -14.17 -18.16
CA ARG A 472 4.28 -15.15 -18.55
C ARG A 472 4.52 -16.19 -17.45
N LEU A 473 4.56 -15.75 -16.19
CA LEU A 473 4.69 -16.66 -15.05
C LEU A 473 3.48 -17.60 -14.94
N LEU A 474 2.26 -17.07 -15.04
CA LEU A 474 1.02 -17.87 -14.97
C LEU A 474 0.85 -18.85 -16.13
N ARG A 475 1.35 -18.51 -17.33
CA ARG A 475 1.38 -19.44 -18.48
C ARG A 475 2.42 -20.56 -18.32
N GLY A 476 3.36 -20.38 -17.39
CA GLY A 476 4.46 -21.31 -17.19
C GLY A 476 5.62 -21.07 -18.15
N ASP A 477 5.71 -19.93 -18.84
CA ASP A 477 6.82 -19.59 -19.75
C ASP A 477 8.20 -19.62 -19.03
N LEU A 478 8.17 -19.60 -17.70
CA LEU A 478 9.32 -19.66 -16.79
C LEU A 478 9.48 -21.04 -16.10
N SER A 479 8.62 -22.00 -16.45
CA SER A 479 8.55 -23.37 -15.93
C SER A 479 8.96 -24.40 -17.01
N PRO A 480 9.55 -25.56 -16.65
CA PRO A 480 9.78 -26.65 -17.59
C PRO A 480 8.50 -27.31 -18.15
N SER A 481 7.32 -27.01 -17.59
CA SER A 481 6.04 -27.70 -17.88
C SER A 481 5.00 -26.86 -18.64
N SER A 482 5.42 -25.78 -19.30
CA SER A 482 4.56 -24.93 -20.15
C SER A 482 3.94 -25.68 -21.33
N ARG A 483 2.68 -25.41 -21.69
CA ARG A 483 2.12 -25.86 -22.98
C ARG A 483 2.72 -25.04 -24.12
N ARG A 484 3.53 -25.69 -24.94
CA ARG A 484 4.06 -25.15 -26.19
C ARG A 484 3.26 -25.69 -27.36
N ILE A 485 3.29 -24.96 -28.46
CA ILE A 485 2.68 -25.42 -29.72
C ILE A 485 3.25 -26.77 -30.18
N GLU A 486 4.49 -27.08 -29.79
CA GLU A 486 5.19 -28.34 -30.06
C GLU A 486 4.59 -29.53 -29.29
N ASP A 487 3.86 -29.28 -28.20
CA ASP A 487 3.22 -30.30 -27.37
C ASP A 487 1.80 -30.65 -27.88
N GLU A 488 1.28 -29.91 -28.86
CA GLU A 488 -0.06 -30.15 -29.40
C GLU A 488 -0.07 -31.40 -30.30
N ALA A 489 -1.00 -32.31 -30.02
CA ALA A 489 -1.20 -33.50 -30.84
C ALA A 489 -1.74 -33.18 -32.24
N ILE A 490 -2.37 -32.00 -32.41
CA ILE A 490 -2.94 -31.51 -33.66
C ILE A 490 -2.06 -30.37 -34.18
N PRO A 491 -1.58 -30.45 -35.44
CA PRO A 491 -0.73 -29.39 -35.99
C PRO A 491 -1.53 -28.08 -36.18
N PRO A 492 -0.86 -26.92 -36.09
CA PRO A 492 -1.51 -25.63 -36.34
C PRO A 492 -2.02 -25.50 -37.77
N LEU A 493 -3.11 -24.75 -37.93
CA LEU A 493 -3.71 -24.46 -39.22
C LEU A 493 -2.79 -23.61 -40.09
N GLN A 494 -2.74 -23.93 -41.39
CA GLN A 494 -1.89 -23.25 -42.37
C GLN A 494 -2.68 -22.77 -43.59
N GLY A 495 -2.19 -21.72 -44.24
CA GLY A 495 -2.70 -21.16 -45.49
C GLY A 495 -4.23 -21.10 -45.63
N LYS A 496 -4.78 -21.84 -46.61
CA LYS A 496 -6.23 -21.81 -46.91
C LYS A 496 -7.10 -22.41 -45.80
N ALA A 497 -6.57 -23.36 -45.02
CA ALA A 497 -7.30 -23.97 -43.91
C ALA A 497 -7.49 -22.98 -42.77
N LEU A 498 -6.45 -22.21 -42.45
CA LEU A 498 -6.49 -21.11 -41.48
C LEU A 498 -7.58 -20.10 -41.85
N ARG A 499 -7.55 -19.58 -43.09
CA ARG A 499 -8.54 -18.60 -43.56
C ARG A 499 -9.97 -19.13 -43.51
N ARG A 500 -10.19 -20.40 -43.84
CA ARG A 500 -11.52 -21.03 -43.81
C ARG A 500 -12.07 -21.18 -42.38
N ALA A 501 -11.20 -21.42 -41.40
CA ALA A 501 -11.62 -21.59 -40.01
C ALA A 501 -12.08 -20.27 -39.37
N VAL A 502 -11.43 -19.15 -39.69
CA VAL A 502 -11.71 -17.86 -39.05
C VAL A 502 -12.64 -16.93 -39.85
N ALA A 503 -12.61 -16.97 -41.18
CA ALA A 503 -13.39 -16.02 -41.98
C ALA A 503 -14.89 -16.29 -41.89
N GLY A 504 -15.65 -15.32 -41.37
CA GLY A 504 -17.09 -15.43 -41.15
C GLY A 504 -17.47 -16.17 -39.87
N ALA A 505 -16.51 -16.51 -39.01
CA ALA A 505 -16.76 -17.17 -37.73
C ALA A 505 -17.07 -16.16 -36.63
N SER A 506 -17.74 -16.64 -35.58
CA SER A 506 -17.86 -15.91 -34.31
C SER A 506 -17.07 -16.65 -33.25
N LEU A 507 -16.29 -15.92 -32.46
CA LEU A 507 -15.54 -16.46 -31.33
C LEU A 507 -16.16 -15.98 -30.03
N LEU A 508 -16.34 -16.89 -29.07
CA LEU A 508 -16.84 -16.57 -27.75
C LEU A 508 -15.69 -16.65 -26.73
N TYR A 509 -15.53 -15.56 -25.98
CA TYR A 509 -14.54 -15.34 -24.93
C TYR A 509 -15.23 -15.05 -23.59
N SER A 510 -14.48 -15.12 -22.50
CA SER A 510 -14.83 -14.48 -21.22
C SER A 510 -13.90 -13.29 -20.98
N THR A 511 -14.44 -12.16 -20.52
CA THR A 511 -13.64 -11.02 -20.07
C THR A 511 -13.05 -11.30 -18.67
N VAL A 512 -12.14 -10.43 -18.19
CA VAL A 512 -11.68 -10.50 -16.79
C VAL A 512 -12.80 -10.25 -15.77
N TYR A 513 -13.96 -9.78 -16.19
CA TYR A 513 -15.10 -9.62 -15.28
C TYR A 513 -15.98 -10.89 -15.23
N GLY A 514 -15.56 -11.95 -15.93
CA GLY A 514 -16.36 -13.17 -16.11
C GLY A 514 -17.53 -13.00 -17.07
N GLU A 515 -17.61 -11.84 -17.74
CA GLU A 515 -18.69 -11.53 -18.67
C GLU A 515 -18.42 -12.14 -20.05
N PRO A 516 -19.45 -12.53 -20.80
CA PRO A 516 -19.28 -13.01 -22.17
C PRO A 516 -18.75 -11.87 -23.07
N CYS A 517 -17.80 -12.20 -23.92
CA CYS A 517 -17.33 -11.34 -25.00
C CYS A 517 -17.45 -12.09 -26.33
N THR A 518 -18.18 -11.50 -27.27
CA THR A 518 -18.37 -12.05 -28.61
C THR A 518 -17.54 -11.28 -29.62
N LEU A 519 -16.78 -12.03 -30.43
CA LEU A 519 -15.97 -11.49 -31.52
C LEU A 519 -16.51 -12.02 -32.85
N GLU A 520 -17.02 -11.12 -33.69
CA GLU A 520 -17.41 -11.42 -35.07
C GLU A 520 -16.24 -11.16 -36.02
N ILE A 521 -15.86 -12.19 -36.77
CA ILE A 521 -14.79 -12.12 -37.76
C ILE A 521 -15.41 -12.06 -39.15
N HIS A 522 -15.44 -10.90 -39.78
CA HIS A 522 -16.02 -10.74 -41.11
C HIS A 522 -15.05 -11.19 -42.21
N ALA A 523 -15.59 -11.80 -43.27
CA ALA A 523 -14.76 -12.36 -44.36
C ALA A 523 -14.00 -11.31 -45.20
N ASP A 524 -14.40 -10.04 -45.09
CA ASP A 524 -13.79 -8.88 -45.74
C ASP A 524 -12.55 -8.34 -45.01
N GLY A 525 -12.20 -8.91 -43.85
CA GLY A 525 -11.07 -8.48 -43.03
C GLY A 525 -11.45 -7.62 -41.84
N ASN A 526 -12.74 -7.33 -41.62
CA ASN A 526 -13.19 -6.55 -40.46
C ASN A 526 -13.44 -7.43 -39.22
N LEU A 527 -13.31 -6.82 -38.04
CA LEU A 527 -13.67 -7.38 -36.73
C LEU A 527 -14.69 -6.49 -36.04
N ALA A 528 -15.66 -7.10 -35.36
CA ALA A 528 -16.53 -6.44 -34.41
C ALA A 528 -16.54 -7.22 -33.09
N GLY A 529 -16.33 -6.52 -31.97
CA GLY A 529 -16.31 -7.10 -30.64
C GLY A 529 -17.40 -6.47 -29.77
N THR A 530 -18.06 -7.28 -28.96
CA THR A 530 -19.02 -6.85 -27.94
C THR A 530 -18.75 -7.59 -26.64
N ALA A 531 -18.47 -6.86 -25.57
CA ALA A 531 -18.28 -7.37 -24.22
C ALA A 531 -19.42 -6.93 -23.29
N GLY A 532 -19.76 -7.78 -22.32
CA GLY A 532 -20.83 -7.52 -21.34
C GLY A 532 -22.20 -8.09 -21.74
N TYR A 533 -23.17 -8.00 -20.84
CA TYR A 533 -24.50 -8.59 -21.02
C TYR A 533 -25.47 -7.72 -21.85
N ASP A 534 -25.25 -6.40 -21.91
CA ASP A 534 -26.10 -5.43 -22.64
C ASP A 534 -25.32 -4.65 -23.74
N GLY A 535 -24.16 -5.15 -24.17
CA GLY A 535 -23.34 -4.53 -25.23
C GLY A 535 -22.72 -3.18 -24.84
N GLU A 536 -22.39 -3.03 -23.54
CA GLU A 536 -21.91 -1.79 -22.95
C GLU A 536 -20.49 -1.41 -23.40
N ASP A 537 -19.68 -2.39 -23.83
CA ASP A 537 -18.34 -2.17 -24.38
C ASP A 537 -18.23 -2.84 -25.76
N CYS A 538 -17.97 -2.03 -26.78
CA CYS A 538 -17.87 -2.48 -28.16
C CYS A 538 -16.63 -1.88 -28.83
N ASP A 539 -15.92 -2.69 -29.60
CA ASP A 539 -14.80 -2.22 -30.41
C ASP A 539 -14.83 -2.80 -31.83
N ARG A 540 -14.10 -2.16 -32.74
CA ARG A 540 -13.93 -2.58 -34.13
C ARG A 540 -12.46 -2.73 -34.46
N GLY A 541 -12.17 -3.62 -35.38
CA GLY A 541 -10.80 -3.90 -35.78
C GLY A 541 -10.69 -4.47 -37.17
N HIS A 542 -9.49 -4.88 -37.51
CA HIS A 542 -9.21 -5.60 -38.75
C HIS A 542 -8.36 -6.83 -38.46
N TRP A 543 -8.44 -7.81 -39.35
CA TRP A 543 -7.63 -9.01 -39.29
C TRP A 543 -7.06 -9.35 -40.66
N TRP A 544 -5.90 -10.02 -40.65
CA TRP A 544 -5.26 -10.51 -41.86
C TRP A 544 -4.50 -11.81 -41.57
N ILE A 545 -4.00 -12.43 -42.63
CA ILE A 545 -3.10 -13.58 -42.53
C ILE A 545 -1.80 -13.19 -43.20
N GLU A 546 -0.71 -13.38 -42.50
CA GLU A 546 0.65 -13.20 -43.02
C GLU A 546 1.47 -14.42 -42.66
N GLY A 547 2.00 -15.10 -43.68
CA GLY A 547 2.51 -16.48 -43.52
C GLY A 547 1.41 -17.44 -43.07
N ASP A 548 1.72 -18.30 -42.09
CA ASP A 548 0.79 -19.25 -41.47
C ASP A 548 0.26 -18.75 -40.10
N ARG A 549 0.14 -17.43 -39.95
CA ARG A 549 -0.35 -16.80 -38.71
C ARG A 549 -1.54 -15.91 -38.98
N TRP A 550 -2.47 -15.91 -38.04
CA TRP A 550 -3.64 -15.04 -38.03
C TRP A 550 -3.35 -13.80 -37.18
N TYR A 551 -3.44 -12.63 -37.79
CA TYR A 551 -3.23 -11.35 -37.13
C TYR A 551 -4.54 -10.62 -36.92
N ARG A 552 -4.67 -9.96 -35.77
CA ARG A 552 -5.75 -9.01 -35.49
C ARG A 552 -5.22 -7.71 -34.91
N GLN A 553 -5.91 -6.62 -35.20
CA GLN A 553 -5.68 -5.30 -34.63
C GLN A 553 -7.03 -4.62 -34.35
N TRP A 554 -7.21 -4.18 -33.12
CA TRP A 554 -8.38 -3.46 -32.64
C TRP A 554 -8.18 -1.93 -32.77
N GLN A 555 -9.25 -1.14 -32.63
CA GLN A 555 -9.12 0.32 -32.57
C GLN A 555 -8.77 0.79 -31.16
N GLN A 556 -9.38 0.21 -30.13
CA GLN A 556 -9.18 0.59 -28.73
C GLN A 556 -8.78 -0.58 -27.83
N TRP A 557 -9.38 -1.75 -28.02
CA TRP A 557 -9.05 -2.96 -27.27
C TRP A 557 -7.60 -3.39 -27.54
N ALA A 558 -7.00 -4.08 -26.57
CA ALA A 558 -5.62 -4.58 -26.69
C ALA A 558 -4.61 -3.50 -27.13
N TYR A 559 -4.80 -2.25 -26.71
CA TYR A 559 -3.95 -1.09 -27.04
C TYR A 559 -3.90 -0.74 -28.54
N GLY A 560 -4.83 -1.27 -29.33
CA GLY A 560 -4.82 -1.13 -30.78
C GLY A 560 -3.57 -1.74 -31.45
N GLU A 561 -2.90 -2.68 -30.78
CA GLU A 561 -1.70 -3.32 -31.32
C GLU A 561 -2.06 -4.52 -32.19
N ALA A 562 -1.25 -4.71 -33.24
CA ALA A 562 -1.32 -5.91 -34.06
C ALA A 562 -0.77 -7.10 -33.29
N SER A 563 -1.55 -8.18 -33.19
CA SER A 563 -1.13 -9.43 -32.54
C SER A 563 -1.29 -10.62 -33.48
N GLY A 564 -0.23 -11.38 -33.68
CA GLY A 564 -0.19 -12.56 -34.55
C GLY A 564 -0.23 -13.88 -33.78
N TYR A 565 -1.06 -14.82 -34.23
CA TYR A 565 -1.28 -16.11 -33.57
C TYR A 565 -1.17 -17.29 -34.53
N ALA A 566 -0.55 -18.38 -34.08
CA ALA A 566 -0.74 -19.69 -34.70
C ALA A 566 -1.98 -20.35 -34.09
N LEU A 567 -2.85 -20.92 -34.93
CA LEU A 567 -4.16 -21.42 -34.50
C LEU A 567 -4.19 -22.95 -34.52
N VAL A 568 -4.57 -23.56 -33.40
CA VAL A 568 -4.88 -25.00 -33.31
C VAL A 568 -6.39 -25.13 -33.06
N VAL A 569 -7.07 -25.94 -33.87
CA VAL A 569 -8.53 -26.18 -33.74
C VAL A 569 -8.78 -27.64 -33.41
N ASP A 570 -9.48 -27.87 -32.32
CA ASP A 570 -9.85 -29.18 -31.79
C ASP A 570 -11.36 -29.21 -31.52
N GLY A 571 -12.12 -29.70 -32.50
CA GLY A 571 -13.59 -29.60 -32.48
C GLY A 571 -14.08 -28.15 -32.59
N ASP A 572 -14.77 -27.67 -31.55
CA ASP A 572 -15.22 -26.27 -31.40
C ASP A 572 -14.24 -25.41 -30.59
N GLN A 573 -13.17 -26.00 -30.05
CA GLN A 573 -12.16 -25.29 -29.28
C GLN A 573 -11.06 -24.74 -30.20
N LEU A 574 -10.85 -23.44 -30.13
CA LEU A 574 -9.74 -22.74 -30.76
C LEU A 574 -8.67 -22.44 -29.70
N ARG A 575 -7.42 -22.76 -29.99
CA ARG A 575 -6.26 -22.40 -29.17
C ARG A 575 -5.33 -21.49 -29.97
N LEU A 576 -4.96 -20.36 -29.38
CA LEU A 576 -4.13 -19.32 -30.00
C LEU A 576 -2.74 -19.33 -29.37
N TYR A 577 -1.72 -19.53 -30.20
CA TYR A 577 -0.32 -19.57 -29.78
C TYR A 577 0.42 -18.30 -30.21
N GLY A 578 1.12 -17.67 -29.26
CA GLY A 578 1.90 -16.44 -29.49
C GLY A 578 3.08 -16.65 -30.44
N GLU A 579 3.80 -15.57 -30.75
CA GLU A 579 5.02 -15.67 -31.58
C GLU A 579 6.16 -16.39 -30.86
N ASP A 580 6.13 -16.37 -29.54
CA ASP A 580 7.02 -17.09 -28.64
C ASP A 580 6.72 -18.60 -28.55
N GLY A 581 5.64 -19.07 -29.20
CA GLY A 581 5.25 -20.48 -29.26
C GLY A 581 4.47 -20.98 -28.05
N PHE A 582 4.14 -20.10 -27.10
CA PHE A 582 3.36 -20.44 -25.91
C PHE A 582 1.86 -20.21 -26.15
N LEU A 583 1.02 -20.97 -25.43
CA LEU A 583 -0.42 -20.81 -25.48
C LEU A 583 -0.82 -19.43 -24.94
N ALA A 584 -1.19 -18.52 -25.82
CA ALA A 584 -1.59 -17.17 -25.47
C ALA A 584 -3.05 -17.13 -25.00
N ASP A 585 -3.94 -17.89 -25.66
CA ASP A 585 -5.38 -17.75 -25.47
C ASP A 585 -6.19 -18.97 -25.94
N THR A 586 -7.45 -19.10 -25.51
CA THR A 586 -8.40 -20.11 -26.02
C THR A 586 -9.74 -19.49 -26.39
N ALA A 587 -10.55 -20.08 -27.26
CA ALA A 587 -11.88 -19.54 -27.59
C ALA A 587 -12.81 -20.66 -28.05
N VAL A 588 -14.11 -20.45 -27.93
CA VAL A 588 -15.10 -21.33 -28.56
C VAL A 588 -15.46 -20.78 -29.93
N LEU A 589 -15.29 -21.60 -30.96
CA LEU A 589 -15.56 -21.25 -32.35
C LEU A 589 -17.00 -21.61 -32.70
N LEU A 590 -17.84 -20.59 -32.85
CA LEU A 590 -19.22 -20.75 -33.27
C LEU A 590 -19.26 -20.77 -34.81
N PRO A 591 -19.76 -21.86 -35.43
CA PRO A 591 -19.87 -21.92 -36.88
C PRO A 591 -20.85 -20.85 -37.37
N ALA A 592 -20.50 -20.20 -38.49
CA ALA A 592 -21.35 -19.21 -39.14
C ALA A 592 -22.79 -19.72 -39.25
N ALA A 593 -23.76 -18.97 -38.72
CA ALA A 593 -25.17 -19.31 -38.85
C ALA A 593 -25.46 -19.56 -40.32
N ARG A 594 -25.77 -20.81 -40.68
CA ARG A 594 -26.23 -21.14 -42.04
C ARG A 594 -27.42 -20.23 -42.29
N ARG A 595 -27.27 -19.22 -43.16
CA ARG A 595 -28.40 -18.48 -43.73
C ARG A 595 -29.39 -19.55 -44.20
N LYS A 596 -30.53 -19.69 -43.51
CA LYS A 596 -31.66 -20.45 -44.03
C LYS A 596 -32.03 -19.77 -45.35
N GLY A 597 -31.57 -20.35 -46.45
CA GLY A 597 -31.92 -19.91 -47.78
C GLY A 597 -33.37 -20.28 -48.03
N LYS A 598 -34.19 -19.24 -48.26
CA LYS A 598 -35.54 -19.21 -48.83
C LYS A 598 -36.59 -20.17 -48.27
#